data_AF-C6HK91-F1
#
_entry.id   AF-C6HK91-F1
#
_cell.length_a   1.000
_cell.length_b   1.000
_cell.length_c   1.000
_cell.angle_alpha   90.00
_cell.angle_beta   90.00
_cell.angle_gamma   90.00
#
_symmetry.space_group_name_H-M   'P 1'
#
loop_
_entity.id
_entity.type
_entity.pdbx_description
1 polymer ?
#
loop_
_entity_poly.entity_id
_entity_poly.type
_entity_poly.pdbx_seq_one_letter_code
_entity_poly.pdbx_strand_id
1 'polypeptide(L)'
;MADRYSFSLTTFSPSGKLVQIEYALNAVNQGVTALGIKATNGVVLATEKKSSSPLIDPPSLSKVSLITPDIGMVYSGMGPDYRVLVDKARKTSHTGYKRIYNEYPPTRILVQDVARVVQEATQSGGVRPYGVSLLIAGWDDGVEPTIAESELDTDKKKVSGKTGGILKGGPSLYQVSLDPRPTIYWDMRALRAPGAHGSGN
;
A
#
# COMPACT_ATOMS: atom_id res chain seq x y z
N MET A 1 13.91 -32.16 16.28
CA MET A 1 12.59 -32.45 15.65
C MET A 1 12.02 -31.24 14.89
N ALA A 2 12.85 -30.32 14.39
CA ALA A 2 12.43 -29.06 13.76
C ALA A 2 12.38 -29.11 12.20
N ASP A 3 12.94 -30.13 11.57
CA ASP A 3 13.19 -30.11 10.11
C ASP A 3 11.98 -30.39 9.21
N ARG A 4 10.90 -31.00 9.72
CA ARG A 4 9.78 -31.38 8.84
C ARG A 4 8.89 -30.21 8.39
N TYR A 5 8.94 -29.07 9.09
CA TYR A 5 8.14 -27.89 8.77
C TYR A 5 8.91 -26.83 7.98
N SER A 6 10.25 -26.92 7.96
CA SER A 6 11.13 -25.97 7.27
C SER A 6 10.97 -26.00 5.75
N PHE A 7 10.77 -27.19 5.19
CA PHE A 7 10.62 -27.39 3.74
C PHE A 7 9.26 -26.96 3.18
N SER A 8 8.23 -26.89 4.02
CA SER A 8 6.89 -26.53 3.55
C SER A 8 6.73 -25.02 3.51
N LEU A 9 6.37 -24.50 2.34
CA LEU A 9 6.31 -23.05 2.10
C LEU A 9 5.20 -22.34 2.88
N THR A 10 4.13 -23.05 3.24
CA THR A 10 2.90 -22.48 3.82
C THR A 10 2.44 -23.19 5.10
N THR A 11 3.30 -24.00 5.73
CA THR A 11 2.94 -24.71 6.97
C THR A 11 3.38 -23.97 8.21
N PHE A 12 2.47 -23.84 9.16
CA PHE A 12 2.76 -23.29 10.48
C PHE A 12 3.72 -24.19 11.27
N SER A 13 4.67 -23.57 11.96
CA SER A 13 5.48 -24.23 12.97
C SER A 13 4.60 -24.70 14.14
N PRO A 14 5.09 -25.62 14.99
CA PRO A 14 4.42 -25.98 16.24
C PRO A 14 4.16 -24.79 17.18
N SER A 15 4.87 -23.67 16.98
CA SER A 15 4.67 -22.41 17.71
C SER A 15 3.67 -21.45 17.04
N GLY A 16 3.00 -21.87 15.96
CA GLY A 16 2.02 -21.07 15.24
C GLY A 16 2.62 -20.00 14.32
N LYS A 17 3.90 -20.12 13.96
CA LYS A 17 4.61 -19.14 13.12
C LYS A 17 4.80 -19.65 11.71
N LEU A 18 4.73 -18.76 10.73
CA LEU A 18 5.12 -19.04 9.35
C LEU A 18 6.57 -18.58 9.13
N VAL A 19 7.51 -19.52 9.22
CA VAL A 19 8.96 -19.24 9.14
C VAL A 19 9.33 -18.59 7.79
N GLN A 20 8.64 -18.96 6.71
CA GLN A 20 8.87 -18.36 5.40
C GLN A 20 8.48 -16.88 5.32
N ILE A 21 7.51 -16.44 6.13
CA ILE A 21 7.20 -15.01 6.25
C ILE A 21 8.34 -14.28 6.95
N GLU A 22 8.94 -14.86 7.99
CA GLU A 22 10.09 -14.27 8.68
C GLU A 22 11.29 -14.11 7.71
N TYR A 23 11.54 -15.07 6.83
CA TYR A 23 12.56 -14.96 5.79
C TYR A 23 12.24 -13.87 4.76
N ALA A 24 10.98 -13.78 4.32
CA ALA A 24 10.54 -12.71 3.42
C ALA A 24 10.71 -11.33 4.07
N LEU A 25 10.37 -11.18 5.36
CA LEU A 25 10.55 -9.93 6.10
C LEU A 25 12.03 -9.57 6.29
N ASN A 26 12.91 -10.55 6.48
CA ASN A 26 14.35 -10.31 6.50
C ASN A 26 14.87 -9.76 5.16
N ALA A 27 14.33 -10.25 4.03
CA ALA A 27 14.66 -9.71 2.71
C ALA A 27 14.15 -8.26 2.53
N VAL A 28 12.99 -7.91 3.11
CA VAL A 28 12.47 -6.54 3.14
C VAL A 28 13.39 -5.62 3.96
N ASN A 29 13.85 -6.07 5.12
CA ASN A 29 14.72 -5.29 6.00
C ASN A 29 16.12 -5.04 5.40
N GLN A 30 16.60 -5.96 4.56
CA GLN A 30 17.83 -5.78 3.77
C GLN A 30 17.59 -4.98 2.49
N GLY A 31 16.33 -4.71 2.16
CA GLY A 31 15.91 -3.90 1.04
C GLY A 31 16.30 -2.44 1.20
N VAL A 32 16.34 -1.74 0.08
CA VAL A 32 16.64 -0.30 0.11
C VAL A 32 15.44 0.48 0.62
N THR A 33 15.71 1.45 1.48
CA THR A 33 14.69 2.28 2.12
C THR A 33 13.80 2.98 1.10
N ALA A 34 12.49 2.88 1.33
CA ALA A 34 11.44 3.62 0.65
C ALA A 34 10.64 4.44 1.67
N LEU A 35 10.19 5.62 1.27
CA LEU A 35 9.47 6.58 2.09
C LEU A 35 8.23 7.06 1.34
N GLY A 36 7.12 7.15 2.06
CA GLY A 36 5.90 7.78 1.59
C GLY A 36 5.50 8.87 2.57
N ILE A 37 5.19 10.07 2.07
CA ILE A 37 4.69 11.18 2.88
C ILE A 37 3.35 11.61 2.31
N LYS A 38 2.31 11.56 3.15
CA LYS A 38 1.01 12.13 2.84
C LYS A 38 0.91 13.53 3.44
N ALA A 39 0.67 14.51 2.57
CA ALA A 39 0.33 15.87 2.95
C ALA A 39 -1.18 16.11 2.78
N THR A 40 -1.65 17.33 3.08
CA THR A 40 -3.03 17.73 2.85
C THR A 40 -3.35 17.93 1.37
N ASN A 41 -2.36 18.35 0.59
CA ASN A 41 -2.47 18.74 -0.82
C ASN A 41 -1.80 17.75 -1.79
N GLY A 42 -1.25 16.64 -1.29
CA GLY A 42 -0.55 15.68 -2.14
C GLY A 42 0.06 14.53 -1.37
N VAL A 43 0.68 13.62 -2.11
CA VAL A 43 1.43 12.48 -1.57
C VAL A 43 2.72 12.34 -2.37
N VAL A 44 3.81 12.03 -1.67
CA VAL A 44 5.14 11.86 -2.26
C VAL A 44 5.65 10.46 -1.93
N LEU A 45 6.15 9.76 -2.95
CA LEU A 45 6.92 8.54 -2.79
C LEU A 45 8.38 8.81 -3.15
N ALA A 46 9.30 8.38 -2.30
CA ALA A 46 10.73 8.50 -2.50
C ALA A 46 11.43 7.20 -2.11
N THR A 47 12.56 6.91 -2.75
CA THR A 47 13.39 5.77 -2.38
C THR A 47 14.83 6.05 -2.77
N GLU A 48 15.77 5.48 -2.02
CA GLU A 48 17.17 5.61 -2.31
C GLU A 48 17.54 4.85 -3.61
N LYS A 49 18.20 5.57 -4.50
CA LYS A 49 18.73 5.04 -5.76
C LYS A 49 20.21 4.73 -5.60
N LYS A 50 20.52 3.57 -5.01
CA LYS A 50 21.90 3.10 -4.84
C LYS A 50 22.38 2.37 -6.09
N SER A 51 23.33 2.97 -6.81
CA SER A 51 24.05 2.27 -7.88
C SER A 51 25.17 1.42 -7.28
N SER A 52 25.24 0.15 -7.66
CA SER A 52 26.35 -0.73 -7.24
C SER A 52 27.60 -0.55 -8.09
N SER A 53 27.48 0.03 -9.28
CA SER A 53 28.59 0.17 -10.24
C SER A 53 28.39 1.41 -11.11
N PRO A 54 29.46 2.14 -11.44
CA PRO A 54 29.38 3.27 -12.38
C PRO A 54 28.97 2.84 -13.81
N LEU A 55 29.02 1.54 -14.12
CA LEU A 55 28.61 1.01 -15.43
C LEU A 55 27.09 0.81 -15.55
N ILE A 56 26.34 0.98 -14.46
CA ILE A 56 24.88 0.85 -14.48
C ILE A 56 24.30 2.13 -15.05
N ASP A 57 23.52 1.98 -16.13
CA ASP A 57 22.74 3.06 -16.69
C ASP A 57 21.71 3.59 -15.67
N PRO A 58 21.82 4.83 -15.17
CA PRO A 58 20.95 5.34 -14.12
C PRO A 58 19.44 5.21 -14.42
N PRO A 59 18.90 5.59 -15.59
CA PRO A 59 17.47 5.48 -15.87
C PRO A 59 16.92 4.05 -15.81
N SER A 60 17.75 3.03 -16.05
CA SER A 60 17.34 1.62 -15.90
C SER A 60 16.97 1.24 -14.44
N LEU A 61 17.53 1.96 -13.45
CA LEU A 61 17.28 1.71 -12.04
C LEU A 61 16.06 2.53 -11.57
N SER A 62 14.87 2.08 -11.96
CA SER A 62 13.60 2.62 -11.47
C SER A 62 13.00 1.73 -10.37
N LYS A 63 12.66 2.36 -9.24
CA LYS A 63 12.03 1.71 -8.07
C LYS A 63 10.64 2.24 -7.74
N VAL A 64 10.24 3.32 -8.40
CA VAL A 64 8.90 3.89 -8.32
C VAL A 64 8.23 3.61 -9.65
N SER A 65 7.01 3.07 -9.62
CA SER A 65 6.27 2.77 -10.83
C SER A 65 4.87 3.36 -10.75
N LEU A 66 4.48 4.06 -11.81
CA LEU A 66 3.10 4.47 -12.03
C LEU A 66 2.28 3.23 -12.39
N ILE A 67 1.22 2.99 -11.62
CA ILE A 67 0.27 1.91 -11.87
C ILE A 67 -0.88 2.43 -12.71
N THR A 68 -1.43 3.58 -12.33
CA THR A 68 -2.41 4.37 -13.09
C THR A 68 -1.89 5.82 -13.18
N PRO A 69 -2.53 6.73 -13.93
CA PRO A 69 -2.12 8.14 -13.99
C PRO A 69 -2.09 8.85 -12.63
N ASP A 70 -2.90 8.36 -11.71
CA ASP A 70 -3.26 8.90 -10.40
C ASP A 70 -2.73 8.06 -9.23
N ILE A 71 -2.21 6.85 -9.48
CA ILE A 71 -1.67 5.94 -8.46
C ILE A 71 -0.25 5.49 -8.79
N GLY A 72 0.65 5.71 -7.83
CA GLY A 72 2.04 5.25 -7.83
C GLY A 72 2.33 4.19 -6.77
N MET A 73 3.35 3.38 -7.03
CA MET A 73 3.83 2.35 -6.10
C MET A 73 5.36 2.40 -5.99
N VAL A 74 5.88 2.15 -4.79
CA VAL A 74 7.31 1.98 -4.49
C VAL A 74 7.47 0.79 -3.54
N TYR A 75 8.66 0.20 -3.48
CA TYR A 75 8.92 -0.98 -2.65
C TYR A 75 10.23 -0.91 -1.87
N SER A 76 10.28 -1.70 -0.81
CA SER A 76 11.53 -2.20 -0.21
C SER A 76 11.57 -3.73 -0.29
N GLY A 77 12.74 -4.30 -0.59
CA GLY A 77 12.97 -5.74 -0.66
C GLY A 77 13.43 -6.22 -2.05
N MET A 78 12.91 -7.36 -2.51
CA MET A 78 13.33 -8.02 -3.75
C MET A 78 12.72 -7.38 -5.01
N GLY A 79 13.57 -6.83 -5.89
CA GLY A 79 13.13 -6.19 -7.14
C GLY A 79 12.34 -7.08 -8.12
N PRO A 80 12.68 -8.37 -8.31
CA PRO A 80 11.87 -9.26 -9.16
C PRO A 80 10.44 -9.44 -8.67
N ASP A 81 10.24 -9.61 -7.36
CA ASP A 81 8.92 -9.77 -6.74
C ASP A 81 8.08 -8.49 -6.93
N TYR A 82 8.72 -7.32 -6.77
CA TYR A 82 8.08 -6.05 -7.04
C TYR A 82 7.56 -5.94 -8.47
N ARG A 83 8.35 -6.33 -9.49
CA ARG A 83 7.92 -6.25 -10.89
C ARG A 83 6.69 -7.10 -11.17
N VAL A 84 6.63 -8.31 -10.59
CA VAL A 84 5.44 -9.19 -10.69
C VAL A 84 4.20 -8.51 -10.09
N LEU A 85 4.34 -7.86 -8.95
CA LEU A 85 3.23 -7.14 -8.31
C LEU A 85 2.80 -5.89 -9.09
N VAL A 86 3.75 -5.15 -9.68
CA VAL A 86 3.45 -4.02 -10.59
C VAL A 86 2.63 -4.49 -11.78
N ASP A 87 3.05 -5.57 -12.44
CA ASP A 87 2.36 -6.09 -13.62
C ASP A 87 0.96 -6.59 -13.28
N LYS A 88 0.81 -7.27 -12.14
CA LYS A 88 -0.50 -7.72 -11.66
C LYS A 88 -1.41 -6.53 -11.28
N ALA A 89 -0.88 -5.51 -10.61
CA ALA A 89 -1.62 -4.30 -10.27
C ALA A 89 -2.07 -3.52 -11.52
N ARG A 90 -1.20 -3.41 -12.54
CA ARG A 90 -1.54 -2.81 -13.84
C ARG A 90 -2.61 -3.60 -14.58
N LYS A 91 -2.49 -4.93 -14.59
CA LYS A 91 -3.49 -5.80 -15.22
C LYS A 91 -4.86 -5.66 -14.55
N THR A 92 -4.92 -5.70 -13.21
CA THR A 92 -6.16 -5.54 -12.46
C THR A 92 -6.79 -4.16 -12.67
N SER A 93 -6.00 -3.08 -12.59
CA SER A 93 -6.51 -1.72 -12.80
C SER A 93 -6.98 -1.47 -14.24
N HIS A 94 -6.18 -1.80 -15.24
CA HIS A 94 -6.47 -1.47 -16.64
C HIS A 94 -7.47 -2.43 -17.28
N THR A 95 -7.28 -3.73 -17.09
CA THR A 95 -8.13 -4.75 -17.72
C THR A 95 -9.31 -5.12 -16.83
N GLY A 96 -9.09 -5.24 -15.52
CA GLY A 96 -10.12 -5.67 -14.58
C GLY A 96 -11.09 -4.56 -14.16
N TYR A 97 -10.65 -3.31 -14.09
CA TYR A 97 -11.49 -2.20 -13.64
C TYR A 97 -11.82 -1.24 -14.78
N LYS A 98 -10.80 -0.59 -15.38
CA LYS A 98 -11.01 0.44 -16.41
C LYS A 98 -11.76 -0.05 -17.63
N ARG A 99 -11.53 -1.28 -18.08
CA ARG A 99 -12.26 -1.84 -19.22
C ARG A 99 -13.76 -2.04 -18.94
N ILE A 100 -14.13 -2.28 -17.69
CA ILE A 100 -15.52 -2.60 -17.29
C ILE A 100 -16.26 -1.31 -16.92
N TYR A 101 -15.64 -0.47 -16.09
CA TYR A 101 -16.26 0.73 -15.52
C TYR A 101 -15.90 2.02 -16.28
N ASN A 102 -15.01 1.93 -17.28
CA ASN A 102 -14.49 3.07 -18.03
C ASN A 102 -13.77 4.15 -17.18
N GLU A 103 -13.40 3.82 -15.95
CA GLU A 103 -12.70 4.68 -15.00
C GLU A 103 -11.56 3.92 -14.30
N TYR A 104 -10.59 4.64 -13.72
CA TYR A 104 -9.55 3.99 -12.92
C TYR A 104 -10.07 3.64 -11.51
N PRO A 105 -9.60 2.53 -10.92
CA PRO A 105 -10.06 2.15 -9.59
C PRO A 105 -9.60 3.17 -8.54
N PRO A 106 -10.44 3.52 -7.55
CA PRO A 106 -9.99 4.22 -6.35
C PRO A 106 -8.79 3.51 -5.71
N THR A 107 -7.88 4.30 -5.13
CA THR A 107 -6.62 3.82 -4.55
C THR A 107 -6.85 2.71 -3.54
N ARG A 108 -7.87 2.86 -2.68
CA ARG A 108 -8.26 1.84 -1.70
C ARG A 108 -8.59 0.48 -2.33
N ILE A 109 -9.28 0.46 -3.47
CA ILE A 109 -9.68 -0.78 -4.16
C ILE A 109 -8.44 -1.48 -4.72
N LEU A 110 -7.57 -0.72 -5.40
CA LEU A 110 -6.33 -1.28 -5.93
C LEU A 110 -5.43 -1.86 -4.82
N VAL A 111 -5.32 -1.16 -3.69
CA VAL A 111 -4.55 -1.62 -2.52
C VAL A 111 -5.11 -2.93 -1.98
N GLN A 112 -6.44 -3.04 -1.85
CA GLN A 112 -7.09 -4.28 -1.39
C GLN A 112 -6.81 -5.45 -2.35
N ASP A 113 -6.83 -5.20 -3.65
CA ASP A 113 -6.52 -6.23 -4.65
C ASP A 113 -5.06 -6.69 -4.56
N VAL A 114 -4.11 -5.75 -4.45
CA VAL A 114 -2.69 -6.08 -4.28
C VAL A 114 -2.45 -6.82 -2.96
N ALA A 115 -3.06 -6.38 -1.87
CA ALA A 115 -2.97 -7.05 -0.57
C ALA A 115 -3.51 -8.48 -0.62
N ARG A 116 -4.62 -8.71 -1.35
CA ARG A 116 -5.17 -10.06 -1.56
C ARG A 116 -4.17 -10.96 -2.27
N VAL A 117 -3.53 -10.46 -3.33
CA VAL A 117 -2.48 -11.20 -4.06
C VAL A 117 -1.32 -11.58 -3.16
N VAL A 118 -0.82 -10.61 -2.37
CA VAL A 118 0.29 -10.84 -1.44
C VAL A 118 -0.10 -11.87 -0.39
N GLN A 119 -1.34 -11.79 0.11
CA GLN A 119 -1.83 -12.69 1.13
C GLN A 119 -2.09 -14.11 0.61
N GLU A 120 -2.64 -14.26 -0.60
CA GLU A 120 -2.85 -15.55 -1.26
C GLU A 120 -1.53 -16.34 -1.37
N ALA A 121 -0.41 -15.66 -1.63
CA ALA A 121 0.91 -16.29 -1.70
C ALA A 121 1.42 -16.87 -0.36
N THR A 122 0.81 -16.50 0.77
CA THR A 122 1.16 -17.07 2.09
C THR A 122 0.41 -18.35 2.42
N GLN A 123 -0.70 -18.60 1.72
CA GLN A 123 -1.61 -19.73 1.99
C GLN A 123 -1.66 -20.72 0.82
N SER A 124 -1.21 -20.32 -0.37
CA SER A 124 -1.16 -21.17 -1.55
C SER A 124 0.04 -22.11 -1.53
N GLY A 125 -0.21 -23.43 -1.59
CA GLY A 125 0.85 -24.43 -1.65
C GLY A 125 1.77 -24.25 -2.87
N GLY A 126 3.07 -24.48 -2.68
CA GLY A 126 4.08 -24.40 -3.75
C GLY A 126 4.49 -22.98 -4.17
N VAL A 127 3.93 -21.95 -3.54
CA VAL A 127 4.31 -20.55 -3.77
C VAL A 127 5.01 -20.02 -2.53
N ARG A 128 6.13 -19.31 -2.72
CA ARG A 128 6.79 -18.61 -1.62
C ARG A 128 6.15 -17.23 -1.40
N PRO A 129 6.12 -16.72 -0.15
CA PRO A 129 5.73 -15.34 0.10
C PRO A 129 6.62 -14.34 -0.66
N TYR A 130 6.04 -13.18 -0.96
CA TYR A 130 6.75 -12.09 -1.61
C TYR A 130 7.73 -11.42 -0.63
N GLY A 131 8.99 -11.29 -1.03
CA GLY A 131 10.03 -10.62 -0.23
C GLY A 131 10.02 -9.10 -0.40
N VAL A 132 8.84 -8.49 -0.43
CA VAL A 132 8.69 -7.03 -0.61
C VAL A 132 7.66 -6.44 0.35
N SER A 133 7.90 -5.18 0.74
CA SER A 133 6.90 -4.30 1.34
C SER A 133 6.65 -3.15 0.37
N LEU A 134 5.39 -2.85 0.11
CA LEU A 134 4.97 -1.85 -0.87
C LEU A 134 4.40 -0.63 -0.15
N LEU A 135 4.71 0.55 -0.68
CA LEU A 135 3.95 1.76 -0.42
C LEU A 135 3.20 2.13 -1.70
N ILE A 136 1.88 2.27 -1.58
CA ILE A 136 0.99 2.64 -2.68
C ILE A 136 0.39 4.00 -2.31
N ALA A 137 0.58 4.96 -3.20
CA ALA A 137 0.11 6.32 -3.05
C ALA A 137 -0.79 6.68 -4.20
N GLY A 138 -1.90 7.36 -3.93
CA GLY A 138 -2.77 7.83 -5.00
C GLY A 138 -3.55 9.07 -4.62
N TRP A 139 -4.21 9.64 -5.62
CA TRP A 139 -5.13 10.75 -5.46
C TRP A 139 -6.50 10.30 -5.93
N ASP A 140 -7.43 10.15 -4.99
CA ASP A 140 -8.80 9.80 -5.33
C ASP A 140 -9.61 11.09 -5.51
N ASP A 141 -10.37 11.20 -6.59
CA ASP A 141 -11.35 12.27 -6.70
C ASP A 141 -12.46 12.06 -5.67
N GLY A 142 -13.17 13.13 -5.32
CA GLY A 142 -14.22 13.11 -4.30
C GLY A 142 -15.39 12.24 -4.70
N VAL A 143 -15.28 10.92 -4.54
CA VAL A 143 -16.38 9.98 -4.77
C VAL A 143 -17.28 10.04 -3.54
N GLU A 144 -18.50 10.55 -3.71
CA GLU A 144 -19.58 10.32 -2.75
C GLU A 144 -19.74 8.80 -2.59
N PRO A 145 -19.87 8.28 -1.36
CA PRO A 145 -20.14 6.86 -1.22
C PRO A 145 -21.46 6.57 -1.94
N THR A 146 -21.42 5.78 -3.01
CA THR A 146 -22.62 5.14 -3.54
C THR A 146 -23.10 4.19 -2.46
N ILE A 147 -23.92 4.73 -1.55
CA ILE A 147 -24.70 3.95 -0.61
C ILE A 147 -25.53 3.04 -1.52
N ALA A 148 -25.30 1.74 -1.41
CA ALA A 148 -26.15 0.74 -2.02
C ALA A 148 -27.60 1.13 -1.69
N GLU A 149 -28.39 1.37 -2.74
CA GLU A 149 -29.81 1.66 -2.63
C GLU A 149 -30.49 0.51 -1.88
N SER A 150 -30.68 0.71 -0.58
CA SER A 150 -31.72 0.04 0.20
C SER A 150 -32.58 1.16 0.77
N GLU A 151 -33.56 1.55 -0.05
CA GLU A 151 -34.89 2.09 0.25
C GLU A 151 -35.10 3.16 1.35
N LEU A 152 -35.73 4.26 0.90
CA LEU A 152 -36.76 5.08 1.54
C LEU A 152 -36.47 5.68 2.94
N ASP A 153 -36.28 7.01 3.02
CA ASP A 153 -37.32 7.94 3.51
C ASP A 153 -36.84 9.42 3.47
N THR A 154 -37.81 10.30 3.38
CA THR A 154 -37.78 11.76 3.21
C THR A 154 -37.32 12.47 4.48
N ASP A 155 -36.28 13.32 4.44
CA ASP A 155 -36.36 14.69 5.00
C ASP A 155 -35.08 15.52 4.74
N LYS A 156 -35.23 16.79 4.34
CA LYS A 156 -34.12 17.73 4.18
C LYS A 156 -33.74 18.30 5.55
N LYS A 157 -32.56 17.94 6.07
CA LYS A 157 -31.94 18.64 7.21
C LYS A 157 -30.60 19.28 6.81
N LYS A 158 -30.55 20.61 6.80
CA LYS A 158 -29.29 21.38 6.82
C LYS A 158 -28.57 21.07 8.15
N VAL A 159 -27.33 20.58 8.10
CA VAL A 159 -26.51 20.33 9.31
C VAL A 159 -25.19 21.09 9.24
N SER A 160 -25.15 22.15 10.05
CA SER A 160 -24.03 22.69 10.83
C SER A 160 -22.66 22.02 10.66
N GLY A 161 -21.65 22.83 10.33
CA GLY A 161 -20.24 22.43 10.40
C GLY A 161 -19.84 22.00 11.81
N LYS A 162 -19.67 20.70 12.00
CA LYS A 162 -18.80 20.01 12.97
C LYS A 162 -18.47 18.66 12.33
N THR A 163 -17.19 18.42 12.10
CA THR A 163 -16.55 17.25 11.48
C THR A 163 -17.41 15.98 11.50
N GLY A 164 -18.06 15.66 10.38
CA GLY A 164 -18.98 14.52 10.31
C GLY A 164 -19.75 14.53 9.00
N GLY A 165 -19.11 14.09 7.92
CA GLY A 165 -19.71 14.02 6.59
C GLY A 165 -18.64 13.64 5.58
N ILE A 166 -18.77 12.45 4.99
CA ILE A 166 -17.79 11.84 4.09
C ILE A 166 -17.87 12.54 2.73
N LEU A 167 -17.04 13.56 2.58
CA LEU A 167 -16.57 14.09 1.29
C LEU A 167 -15.04 13.92 1.32
N LYS A 168 -14.48 12.79 0.88
CA LYS A 168 -13.01 12.59 0.97
C LYS A 168 -12.41 11.89 -0.24
N GLY A 169 -12.45 12.59 -1.36
CA GLY A 169 -11.34 12.54 -2.31
C GLY A 169 -10.14 13.31 -1.76
N GLY A 170 -8.94 12.96 -2.19
CA GLY A 170 -7.68 13.58 -1.80
C GLY A 170 -6.52 12.58 -1.76
N PRO A 171 -5.37 12.99 -1.21
CA PRO A 171 -4.18 12.16 -1.19
C PRO A 171 -4.35 10.97 -0.24
N SER A 172 -3.95 9.80 -0.70
CA SER A 172 -3.97 8.55 0.04
C SER A 172 -2.61 7.87 -0.03
N LEU A 173 -2.25 7.17 1.05
CA LEU A 173 -0.99 6.45 1.18
C LEU A 173 -1.24 5.21 2.03
N TYR A 174 -0.91 4.05 1.48
CA TYR A 174 -1.13 2.75 2.09
C TYR A 174 0.16 1.94 2.06
N GLN A 175 0.37 1.14 3.09
CA GLN A 175 1.41 0.13 3.10
C GLN A 175 0.79 -1.25 2.89
N VAL A 176 1.38 -2.06 2.03
CA VAL A 176 1.07 -3.49 1.88
C VAL A 176 2.31 -4.28 2.27
N SER A 177 2.21 -5.05 3.35
CA SER A 177 3.30 -5.81 3.93
C SER A 177 2.79 -7.14 4.49
N LEU A 178 3.66 -8.14 4.54
CA LEU A 178 3.41 -9.39 5.26
C LEU A 178 3.49 -9.23 6.78
N ASP A 179 4.07 -8.13 7.26
CA ASP A 179 4.04 -7.76 8.68
C ASP A 179 2.77 -6.95 8.97
N PRO A 180 1.86 -7.43 9.84
CA PRO A 180 0.69 -6.67 10.25
C PRO A 180 1.04 -5.49 11.18
N ARG A 181 2.29 -5.38 11.66
CA ARG A 181 2.74 -4.24 12.46
C ARG A 181 2.91 -3.01 11.56
N PRO A 182 2.44 -1.82 11.99
CA PRO A 182 2.67 -0.60 11.23
C PRO A 182 4.18 -0.35 11.13
N THR A 183 4.73 -0.42 9.92
CA THR A 183 6.08 0.09 9.65
C THR A 183 5.95 1.61 9.61
N ILE A 184 6.79 2.31 10.36
CA ILE A 184 6.72 3.74 10.70
C ILE A 184 6.12 4.58 9.55
N TYR A 185 4.86 4.96 9.70
CA TYR A 185 4.15 5.88 8.83
C TYR A 185 4.18 7.27 9.46
N TRP A 186 4.79 8.24 8.77
CA TRP A 186 4.70 9.64 9.16
C TRP A 186 3.41 10.25 8.60
N ASP A 187 2.33 10.21 9.39
CA ASP A 187 1.18 11.08 9.15
C ASP A 187 1.50 12.46 9.70
N MET A 188 1.64 13.47 8.83
CA MET A 188 1.83 14.86 9.30
C MET A 188 0.65 15.37 10.14
N ARG A 189 -0.53 14.73 10.10
CA ARG A 189 -1.63 15.07 11.04
C ARG A 189 -1.33 14.64 12.48
N ALA A 190 -0.48 13.64 12.71
CA ALA A 190 -0.07 13.21 14.04
C ALA A 190 0.99 14.13 14.68
N LEU A 191 1.62 15.02 13.89
CA LEU A 191 2.62 15.99 14.36
C LEU A 191 2.02 17.31 14.86
N ARG A 192 0.68 17.46 14.86
CA ARG A 192 0.05 18.59 15.56
C ARG A 192 0.03 18.30 17.05
N ALA A 193 1.13 18.63 17.72
CA ALA A 193 1.22 18.62 19.17
C ALA A 193 0.02 19.36 19.80
N PRO A 194 -0.61 18.83 20.87
CA PRO A 194 -1.56 19.59 21.65
C PRO A 194 -0.83 20.69 22.44
N GLY A 195 -1.21 21.95 22.19
CA GLY A 195 -0.96 23.05 23.14
C GLY A 195 0.35 23.82 22.96
N ALA A 196 0.39 24.71 21.97
CA ALA A 196 1.11 25.97 22.10
C ALA A 196 0.08 27.10 22.13
N HIS A 197 -0.66 27.21 23.24
CA HIS A 197 -1.27 28.48 23.60
C HIS A 197 -0.15 29.37 24.11
N GLY A 198 0.26 30.33 23.28
CA GLY A 198 1.21 31.36 23.65
C GLY A 198 0.69 32.13 24.86
N SER A 199 1.51 32.16 25.92
CA SER A 199 1.49 33.23 26.89
C SER A 199 1.90 34.52 26.18
N GLY A 200 0.94 35.39 25.93
CA GLY A 200 1.17 36.80 25.64
C GLY A 200 1.07 37.60 26.93
N ASN A 201 2.06 38.47 27.13
CA ASN A 201 2.15 39.47 28.21
C ASN A 201 0.86 40.25 28.44
#